data_AF-A0A0Q9LHF8-F1
#
_entry.id   AF-A0A0Q9LHF8-F1
#
_cell.length_a   1.000
_cell.length_b   1.000
_cell.length_c   1.000
_cell.angle_alpha   90.00
_cell.angle_beta   90.00
_cell.angle_gamma   90.00
#
_symmetry.space_group_name_H-M   'P 1'
#
loop_
_entity.id
_entity.type
_entity.pdbx_description
1 polymer ?
#
loop_
_entity_poly.entity_id
_entity_poly.type
_entity_poly.pdbx_seq_one_letter_code
_entity_poly.pdbx_strand_id
1 'polypeptide(L)'
;MTVNQWIKTPKGYVIVSLVAFLLIASIRSVDIRGIYNSFIAVVISSAVDTLCSRIAKRKRMMPDGAVITGLIIALILSTTSSWYIVAATSIMAILSKHLLVHKKKPIFNPAAFGLLLSILFFRTGQSWWGAFGDLPTWTVVFLLIGGFMVTNRVNKFSQVFSFLGTYFILLLIMGIIDVGDATDALRSPFINASLFFALFMLTDPPTSPAKNKDQVIFGILSAIMGTVIYGIFGGLMYLFIGLLIGNLYHLLVPKLRNATRYIN
;
A
#
# COMPACT_ATOMS: atom_id res chain seq x y z
N MET A 1 -16.95 19.62 -8.98
CA MET A 1 -16.18 19.84 -7.73
C MET A 1 -15.00 20.74 -8.08
N THR A 2 -14.77 21.81 -7.32
CA THR A 2 -13.62 22.71 -7.57
C THR A 2 -12.31 22.09 -7.08
N VAL A 3 -11.16 22.58 -7.55
CA VAL A 3 -9.83 22.09 -7.10
C VAL A 3 -9.69 22.20 -5.58
N ASN A 4 -10.10 23.33 -4.99
CA ASN A 4 -10.05 23.55 -3.54
C ASN A 4 -10.94 22.57 -2.75
N GLN A 5 -12.06 22.14 -3.32
CA GLN A 5 -12.91 21.12 -2.70
C GLN A 5 -12.29 19.72 -2.84
N TRP A 6 -11.67 19.41 -3.98
CA TRP A 6 -11.03 18.12 -4.23
C TRP A 6 -9.84 17.86 -3.31
N ILE A 7 -8.98 18.85 -3.09
CA ILE A 7 -7.82 18.74 -2.19
C ILE A 7 -8.25 18.39 -0.77
N LYS A 8 -9.46 18.82 -0.36
CA LYS A 8 -10.02 18.49 0.95
C LYS A 8 -10.54 17.05 1.08
N THR A 9 -10.57 16.27 -0.01
CA THR A 9 -11.01 14.87 0.01
C THR A 9 -9.89 13.94 0.50
N PRO A 10 -10.21 12.75 1.06
CA PRO A 10 -9.18 11.78 1.44
C PRO A 10 -8.22 11.42 0.29
N LYS A 11 -8.73 11.30 -0.94
CA LYS A 11 -7.89 11.00 -2.12
C LYS A 11 -6.97 12.16 -2.49
N GLY A 12 -7.46 13.40 -2.35
CA GLY A 12 -6.64 14.60 -2.55
C GLY A 12 -5.44 14.63 -1.60
N TYR A 13 -5.66 14.35 -0.30
CA TYR A 13 -4.58 14.25 0.69
C TYR A 13 -3.54 13.21 0.29
N VAL A 14 -3.97 12.03 -0.14
CA VAL A 14 -3.05 10.96 -0.57
C VAL A 14 -2.25 11.39 -1.80
N ILE A 15 -2.90 11.90 -2.85
CA ILE A 15 -2.21 12.29 -4.09
C ILE A 15 -1.21 13.41 -3.83
N VAL A 16 -1.59 14.44 -3.07
CA VAL A 16 -0.68 15.55 -2.73
C VAL A 16 0.54 15.03 -1.96
N SER A 17 0.34 14.18 -0.95
CA SER A 17 1.46 13.59 -0.20
C SER A 17 2.36 12.74 -1.09
N LEU A 18 1.80 11.84 -1.91
CA LEU A 18 2.59 10.96 -2.78
C LEU A 18 3.35 11.72 -3.88
N VAL A 19 2.75 12.78 -4.45
CA VAL A 19 3.45 13.66 -5.40
C VAL A 19 4.56 14.43 -4.71
N ALA A 20 4.34 14.95 -3.50
CA ALA A 20 5.40 15.60 -2.73
C ALA A 20 6.55 14.61 -2.45
N PHE A 21 6.24 13.35 -2.12
CA PHE A 21 7.27 12.34 -1.87
C PHE A 21 8.04 11.99 -3.13
N LEU A 22 7.36 11.87 -4.28
CA LEU A 22 7.99 11.69 -5.58
C LEU A 22 9.01 12.80 -5.85
N LEU A 23 8.61 14.06 -5.65
CA LEU A 23 9.49 15.22 -5.90
C LEU A 23 10.68 15.25 -4.94
N ILE A 24 10.44 15.06 -3.63
CA ILE A 24 11.51 15.03 -2.63
C ILE A 24 12.50 13.90 -2.95
N ALA A 25 11.99 12.69 -3.19
CA ALA A 25 12.82 11.53 -3.48
C ALA A 25 13.66 11.75 -4.75
N SER A 26 13.05 12.21 -5.84
CA SER A 26 13.76 12.44 -7.11
C SER A 26 14.81 13.55 -7.04
N ILE A 27 14.52 14.65 -6.32
CA ILE A 27 15.50 15.73 -6.14
C ILE A 27 16.69 15.25 -5.30
N ARG A 28 16.42 14.47 -4.24
CA ARG A 28 17.45 14.03 -3.30
C ARG A 28 18.27 12.84 -3.79
N SER A 29 17.67 11.94 -4.56
CA SER A 29 18.38 10.81 -5.18
C SER A 29 19.12 11.19 -6.46
N VAL A 30 18.81 12.36 -7.04
CA VAL A 30 19.34 12.81 -8.34
C VAL A 30 19.06 11.76 -9.44
N ASP A 31 17.92 11.07 -9.33
CA ASP A 31 17.49 10.03 -10.28
C ASP A 31 16.17 10.40 -10.97
N ILE A 32 16.27 10.74 -12.26
CA ILE A 32 15.13 11.08 -13.11
C ILE A 32 14.27 9.85 -13.47
N ARG A 33 14.82 8.63 -13.37
CA ARG A 33 14.10 7.38 -13.73
C ARG A 33 12.86 7.19 -12.89
N GLY A 34 12.88 7.62 -11.63
CA GLY A 34 11.71 7.62 -10.75
C GLY A 34 10.55 8.46 -11.30
N ILE A 35 10.83 9.62 -11.89
CA ILE A 35 9.81 10.47 -12.54
C ILE A 35 9.26 9.79 -13.79
N TYR A 36 10.12 9.20 -14.63
CA TYR A 36 9.67 8.47 -15.82
C TYR A 36 8.79 7.27 -15.45
N ASN A 37 9.20 6.45 -14.48
CA ASN A 37 8.42 5.31 -14.02
C ASN A 37 7.09 5.75 -13.39
N SER A 38 7.07 6.87 -12.66
CA SER A 38 5.84 7.46 -12.13
C SER A 38 4.88 7.91 -13.21
N PHE A 39 5.39 8.60 -14.24
CA PHE A 39 4.58 9.00 -15.39
C PHE A 39 3.96 7.78 -16.08
N ILE A 40 4.75 6.74 -16.37
CA ILE A 40 4.27 5.49 -16.98
C ILE A 40 3.20 4.85 -16.09
N ALA A 41 3.48 4.66 -14.80
CA ALA A 41 2.58 3.97 -13.88
C ALA A 41 1.22 4.70 -13.77
N VAL A 42 1.24 6.03 -13.63
CA VAL A 42 0.02 6.85 -13.51
C VAL A 42 -0.78 6.87 -14.80
N VAL A 43 -0.14 7.03 -15.96
CA VAL A 43 -0.81 7.04 -17.26
C VAL A 43 -1.46 5.69 -17.54
N ILE A 44 -0.70 4.60 -17.39
CA ILE A 44 -1.20 3.24 -17.62
C ILE A 44 -2.32 2.91 -16.64
N SER A 45 -2.15 3.16 -15.34
CA SER A 45 -3.19 2.88 -14.36
C SER A 45 -4.47 3.66 -14.66
N SER A 46 -4.37 4.94 -15.01
CA SER A 46 -5.54 5.78 -15.33
C SER A 46 -6.23 5.36 -16.63
N ALA A 47 -5.47 4.99 -17.66
CA ALA A 47 -6.00 4.52 -18.94
C ALA A 47 -6.76 3.20 -18.76
N VAL A 48 -6.15 2.22 -18.07
CA VAL A 48 -6.78 0.92 -17.80
C VAL A 48 -8.01 1.08 -16.90
N ASP A 49 -7.95 1.93 -15.87
CA ASP A 49 -9.09 2.14 -14.96
C ASP A 49 -10.28 2.76 -15.69
N THR A 50 -10.00 3.71 -16.59
CA THR A 50 -11.01 4.34 -17.43
C THR A 50 -11.61 3.34 -18.42
N LEU A 51 -10.77 2.51 -19.05
CA LEU A 51 -11.21 1.48 -19.99
C LEU A 51 -12.11 0.44 -19.29
N CYS A 52 -11.65 -0.13 -18.18
CA CYS A 52 -12.43 -1.09 -17.39
C CYS A 52 -13.74 -0.46 -16.89
N SER A 53 -13.72 0.80 -16.44
CA SER A 53 -14.93 1.50 -15.99
C SER A 53 -15.94 1.72 -17.13
N ARG A 54 -15.47 2.01 -18.36
CA ARG A 54 -16.32 2.13 -19.54
C ARG A 54 -16.93 0.78 -19.94
N ILE A 55 -16.12 -0.29 -19.97
CA ILE A 55 -16.58 -1.65 -20.27
C ILE A 55 -17.65 -2.08 -19.25
N ALA A 56 -17.43 -1.79 -17.97
CA ALA A 56 -18.38 -2.08 -16.89
C ALA A 56 -19.58 -1.12 -16.84
N LYS A 57 -19.76 -0.23 -17.84
CA LYS A 57 -20.82 0.79 -17.94
C LYS A 57 -21.00 1.61 -16.65
N ARG A 58 -19.91 1.87 -15.92
CA ARG A 58 -19.93 2.67 -14.69
C ARG A 58 -20.00 4.16 -15.07
N LYS A 59 -20.63 4.96 -14.20
CA LYS A 59 -20.67 6.42 -14.38
C LYS A 59 -19.22 6.95 -14.46
N ARG A 60 -18.95 7.84 -15.43
CA ARG A 60 -17.64 8.48 -15.56
C ARG A 60 -17.31 9.23 -14.27
N MET A 61 -16.22 8.83 -13.63
CA MET A 61 -15.63 9.47 -12.45
C MET A 61 -14.15 9.68 -12.72
N MET A 62 -13.54 10.65 -12.05
CA MET A 62 -12.10 10.85 -12.16
C MET A 62 -11.35 9.63 -11.61
N PRO A 63 -10.29 9.16 -12.29
CA PRO A 63 -9.55 7.96 -11.93
C PRO A 63 -8.59 8.18 -10.76
N ASP A 64 -8.97 8.99 -9.76
CA ASP A 64 -8.12 9.38 -8.62
C ASP A 64 -7.52 8.15 -7.90
N GLY A 65 -8.32 7.09 -7.75
CA GLY A 65 -7.84 5.86 -7.13
C GLY A 65 -6.78 5.14 -7.97
N ALA A 66 -6.86 5.23 -9.30
CA ALA A 66 -5.86 4.66 -10.20
C ALA A 66 -4.58 5.50 -10.23
N VAL A 67 -4.70 6.83 -10.14
CA VAL A 67 -3.55 7.73 -9.95
C VAL A 67 -2.80 7.38 -8.66
N ILE A 68 -3.52 7.21 -7.55
CA ILE A 68 -2.93 6.78 -6.27
C ILE A 68 -2.21 5.43 -6.43
N THR A 69 -2.88 4.43 -7.03
CA THR A 69 -2.26 3.12 -7.27
C THR A 69 -0.99 3.23 -8.12
N GLY A 70 -1.00 3.99 -9.21
CA GLY A 70 0.18 4.23 -10.05
C GLY A 70 1.32 4.92 -9.29
N LEU A 71 1.02 5.94 -8.48
CA LEU A 71 2.01 6.63 -7.65
C LEU A 71 2.62 5.69 -6.60
N ILE A 72 1.80 4.89 -5.90
CA ILE A 72 2.28 3.91 -4.92
C ILE A 72 3.20 2.88 -5.59
N ILE A 73 2.80 2.35 -6.75
CA ILE A 73 3.63 1.41 -7.52
C ILE A 73 4.96 2.05 -7.86
N ALA A 74 4.95 3.26 -8.40
CA ALA A 74 6.16 3.96 -8.79
C ALA A 74 7.10 4.26 -7.63
N LEU A 75 6.57 4.59 -6.44
CA LEU A 75 7.33 4.92 -5.23
C LEU A 75 7.90 3.69 -4.50
N ILE A 76 7.43 2.49 -4.85
CA ILE A 76 7.85 1.23 -4.23
C ILE A 76 8.74 0.41 -5.16
N LEU A 77 8.33 0.27 -6.42
CA LEU A 77 9.05 -0.47 -7.45
C LEU A 77 10.42 0.17 -7.69
N SER A 78 11.45 -0.66 -7.89
CA SER A 78 12.82 -0.17 -8.14
C SER A 78 12.84 0.82 -9.31
N THR A 79 13.54 1.95 -9.14
CA THR A 79 13.68 2.99 -10.19
C THR A 79 14.42 2.48 -11.43
N THR A 80 15.17 1.38 -11.30
CA THR A 80 15.88 0.71 -12.39
C THR A 80 15.03 -0.32 -13.14
N SER A 81 13.78 -0.55 -12.72
CA SER A 81 12.87 -1.46 -13.40
C SER A 81 12.57 -0.98 -14.81
N SER A 82 12.55 -1.91 -15.77
CA SER A 82 12.20 -1.59 -17.15
C SER A 82 10.76 -1.08 -17.28
N TRP A 83 10.53 -0.16 -18.21
CA TRP A 83 9.24 0.51 -18.41
C TRP A 83 8.06 -0.48 -18.59
N TYR A 84 8.29 -1.61 -19.26
CA TYR A 84 7.25 -2.61 -19.50
C TYR A 84 6.86 -3.37 -18.22
N ILE A 85 7.79 -3.52 -17.27
CA ILE A 85 7.50 -4.11 -15.95
C ILE A 85 6.64 -3.15 -15.13
N VAL A 86 6.96 -1.85 -15.16
CA VAL A 86 6.16 -0.80 -14.51
C VAL A 86 4.73 -0.82 -15.08
N ALA A 87 4.60 -0.83 -16.41
CA ALA A 87 3.31 -0.90 -17.09
C ALA A 87 2.53 -2.18 -16.74
N ALA A 88 3.17 -3.36 -16.79
CA ALA A 88 2.54 -4.63 -16.45
C ALA A 88 2.07 -4.66 -15.00
N THR A 89 2.88 -4.15 -14.06
CA THR A 89 2.53 -4.03 -12.64
C THR A 89 1.30 -3.14 -12.45
N SER A 90 1.26 -1.98 -13.10
CA SER A 90 0.12 -1.07 -13.11
C SER A 90 -1.15 -1.70 -13.71
N ILE A 91 -1.02 -2.47 -14.80
CA ILE A 91 -2.15 -3.18 -15.41
C ILE A 91 -2.68 -4.24 -14.44
N MET A 92 -1.83 -5.11 -13.90
CA MET A 92 -2.23 -6.17 -12.96
C MET A 92 -2.90 -5.58 -11.71
N ALA A 93 -2.36 -4.48 -11.18
CA ALA A 93 -2.96 -3.76 -10.07
C ALA A 93 -4.39 -3.31 -10.39
N ILE A 94 -4.59 -2.59 -11.49
CA ILE A 94 -5.92 -2.08 -11.86
C ILE A 94 -6.89 -3.20 -12.27
N LEU A 95 -6.41 -4.26 -12.93
CA LEU A 95 -7.25 -5.42 -13.21
C LEU A 95 -7.75 -6.06 -11.92
N SER A 96 -6.91 -6.22 -10.89
CA SER A 96 -7.36 -6.75 -9.60
C SER A 96 -8.47 -5.91 -8.97
N LYS A 97 -8.40 -4.57 -9.09
CA LYS A 97 -9.42 -3.63 -8.61
C LYS A 97 -10.78 -3.82 -9.27
N HIS A 98 -10.81 -4.25 -10.54
CA HIS A 98 -12.06 -4.39 -11.31
C HIS A 98 -12.57 -5.83 -11.39
N LEU A 99 -11.69 -6.82 -11.40
CA LEU A 99 -12.03 -8.24 -11.50
C LEU A 99 -12.31 -8.85 -10.12
N LEU A 100 -11.54 -8.47 -9.09
CA LEU A 100 -11.66 -9.02 -7.73
C LEU A 100 -12.48 -8.06 -6.86
N VAL A 101 -13.79 -8.04 -7.09
CA VAL A 101 -14.72 -7.07 -6.49
C VAL A 101 -15.81 -7.77 -5.68
N HIS A 102 -16.08 -7.27 -4.46
CA HIS A 102 -17.22 -7.66 -3.65
C HIS A 102 -18.06 -6.43 -3.27
N LYS A 103 -19.39 -6.49 -3.47
CA LYS A 103 -20.32 -5.38 -3.19
C LYS A 103 -19.84 -4.02 -3.75
N LYS A 104 -19.36 -4.02 -5.01
CA LYS A 104 -18.83 -2.84 -5.73
C LYS A 104 -17.55 -2.23 -5.14
N LYS A 105 -16.87 -2.91 -4.21
CA LYS A 105 -15.57 -2.53 -3.67
C LYS A 105 -14.51 -3.57 -4.04
N PRO A 106 -13.26 -3.15 -4.33
CA PRO A 106 -12.17 -4.10 -4.53
C PRO A 106 -11.98 -4.93 -3.25
N ILE A 107 -11.66 -6.21 -3.41
CA ILE A 107 -11.36 -7.10 -2.28
C ILE A 107 -9.98 -6.75 -1.72
N PHE A 108 -8.98 -6.65 -2.60
CA PHE A 108 -7.58 -6.45 -2.27
C PHE A 108 -7.11 -5.04 -2.58
N ASN A 109 -6.11 -4.54 -1.83
CA ASN A 109 -5.41 -3.31 -2.18
C ASN A 109 -4.76 -3.48 -3.57
N PRO A 110 -5.16 -2.68 -4.58
CA PRO A 110 -4.70 -2.87 -5.96
C PRO A 110 -3.18 -2.76 -6.13
N ALA A 111 -2.55 -1.80 -5.45
CA ALA A 111 -1.11 -1.59 -5.55
C ALA A 111 -0.33 -2.76 -4.93
N ALA A 112 -0.73 -3.20 -3.74
CA ALA A 112 -0.12 -4.37 -3.08
C ALA A 112 -0.24 -5.63 -3.93
N PHE A 113 -1.41 -5.85 -4.54
CA PHE A 113 -1.65 -7.00 -5.40
C PHE A 113 -0.78 -6.96 -6.66
N GLY A 114 -0.71 -5.81 -7.33
CA GLY A 114 0.15 -5.64 -8.51
C GLY A 114 1.63 -5.83 -8.19
N LEU A 115 2.13 -5.23 -7.11
CA LEU A 115 3.52 -5.35 -6.66
C LEU A 115 3.88 -6.78 -6.22
N LEU A 116 2.95 -7.51 -5.59
CA LEU A 116 3.17 -8.92 -5.30
C LEU A 116 3.30 -9.73 -6.59
N LEU A 117 2.39 -9.55 -7.55
CA LEU A 117 2.46 -10.24 -8.84
C LEU A 117 3.72 -9.86 -9.64
N SER A 118 4.21 -8.63 -9.52
CA SER A 118 5.46 -8.24 -10.20
C SER A 118 6.66 -9.01 -9.66
N ILE A 119 6.70 -9.24 -8.34
CA ILE A 119 7.72 -10.09 -7.73
C ILE A 119 7.60 -11.52 -8.25
N LEU A 120 6.39 -12.08 -8.30
CA LEU A 120 6.18 -13.48 -8.70
C LEU A 120 6.48 -13.72 -10.18
N PHE A 121 6.08 -12.81 -11.08
CA PHE A 121 6.24 -13.00 -12.53
C PHE A 121 7.54 -12.46 -13.11
N PHE A 122 8.07 -11.36 -12.54
CA PHE A 122 9.25 -10.68 -13.10
C PHE A 122 10.43 -10.62 -12.12
N ARG A 123 10.31 -11.17 -10.91
CA ARG A 123 11.35 -11.15 -9.86
C ARG A 123 11.83 -9.73 -9.55
N THR A 124 10.91 -8.78 -9.54
CA THR A 124 11.23 -7.36 -9.36
C THR A 124 11.80 -7.06 -7.97
N GLY A 125 12.80 -6.20 -7.91
CA GLY A 125 13.20 -5.53 -6.67
C GLY A 125 12.24 -4.41 -6.28
N GLN A 126 12.12 -4.14 -4.98
CA GLN A 126 11.34 -3.07 -4.40
C GLN A 126 12.30 -2.19 -3.59
N SER A 127 12.48 -0.95 -4.03
CA SER A 127 13.41 -0.02 -3.38
C SER A 127 12.74 0.77 -2.26
N TRP A 128 11.41 0.91 -2.29
CA TRP A 128 10.68 1.78 -1.36
C TRP A 128 11.27 3.20 -1.30
N TRP A 129 11.84 3.69 -2.41
CA TRP A 129 12.56 4.96 -2.47
C TRP A 129 11.69 6.16 -2.07
N GLY A 130 10.38 6.09 -2.31
CA GLY A 130 9.41 7.09 -1.84
C GLY A 130 9.18 7.12 -0.32
N ALA A 131 9.71 6.15 0.42
CA ALA A 131 9.74 6.13 1.87
C ALA A 131 11.01 6.78 2.46
N PHE A 132 11.94 7.20 1.60
CA PHE A 132 13.18 7.91 1.98
C PHE A 132 14.16 7.11 2.83
N GLY A 133 14.18 5.78 2.70
CA GLY A 133 15.11 4.92 3.47
C GLY A 133 16.59 5.13 3.12
N ASP A 134 16.88 5.50 1.87
CA ASP A 134 18.24 5.77 1.38
C ASP A 134 18.63 7.26 1.47
N LEU A 135 17.75 8.09 2.03
CA LEU A 135 17.99 9.53 2.23
C LEU A 135 18.41 9.82 3.69
N PRO A 136 18.94 11.02 3.98
CA PRO A 136 19.26 11.40 5.36
C PRO A 136 18.07 11.24 6.29
N THR A 137 18.28 10.66 7.47
CA THR A 137 17.20 10.22 8.40
C THR A 137 16.13 11.28 8.68
N TRP A 138 16.49 12.57 8.71
CA TRP A 138 15.54 13.67 8.95
C TRP A 138 14.42 13.76 7.90
N THR A 139 14.60 13.22 6.68
CA THR A 139 13.55 13.23 5.64
C THR A 139 12.34 12.38 6.01
N VAL A 140 12.47 11.47 6.98
CA VAL A 140 11.34 10.69 7.53
C VAL A 140 10.23 11.59 8.09
N VAL A 141 10.57 12.82 8.52
CA VAL A 141 9.58 13.78 9.02
C VAL A 141 8.53 14.10 7.94
N PHE A 142 8.91 14.19 6.67
CA PHE A 142 7.94 14.41 5.58
C PHE A 142 7.00 13.22 5.40
N LEU A 143 7.53 11.99 5.52
CA LEU A 143 6.74 10.76 5.48
C LEU A 143 5.71 10.75 6.61
N LEU A 144 6.12 11.12 7.82
CA LEU A 144 5.25 11.17 9.00
C LEU A 144 4.20 12.28 8.89
N ILE A 145 4.55 13.47 8.40
CA ILE A 145 3.58 14.56 8.18
C ILE A 145 2.52 14.14 7.16
N GLY A 146 2.93 13.67 5.98
CA GLY A 146 2.01 13.24 4.94
C GLY A 146 1.14 12.07 5.40
N GLY A 147 1.73 11.10 6.10
CA GLY A 147 1.03 9.95 6.63
C GLY A 147 0.06 10.29 7.77
N PHE A 148 0.42 11.21 8.67
CA PHE A 148 -0.48 11.73 9.71
C PHE A 148 -1.69 12.41 9.08
N MET A 149 -1.46 13.30 8.11
CA MET A 149 -2.53 14.02 7.41
C MET A 149 -3.52 13.05 6.74
N VAL A 150 -3.01 12.04 6.03
CA VAL A 150 -3.84 11.00 5.40
C VAL A 150 -4.58 10.17 6.44
N THR A 151 -3.86 9.61 7.42
CA THR A 151 -4.42 8.68 8.43
C THR A 151 -5.47 9.35 9.29
N ASN A 152 -5.26 10.61 9.66
CA ASN A 152 -6.25 11.43 10.37
C ASN A 152 -7.49 11.65 9.50
N ARG A 153 -7.29 11.96 8.21
CA ARG A 153 -8.40 12.22 7.29
C ARG A 153 -9.28 11.00 7.04
N VAL A 154 -8.72 9.79 7.09
CA VAL A 154 -9.45 8.53 6.93
C VAL A 154 -9.84 7.86 8.26
N ASN A 155 -9.48 8.45 9.40
CA ASN A 155 -9.70 7.91 10.75
C ASN A 155 -9.19 6.46 10.92
N LYS A 156 -7.89 6.25 10.63
CA LYS A 156 -7.27 4.92 10.62
C LYS A 156 -6.13 4.74 11.64
N PHE A 157 -5.98 5.64 12.61
CA PHE A 157 -4.90 5.56 13.59
C PHE A 157 -4.90 4.25 14.39
N SER A 158 -6.07 3.72 14.76
CA SER A 158 -6.15 2.44 15.46
C SER A 158 -5.55 1.30 14.64
N GLN A 159 -5.71 1.32 13.31
CA GLN A 159 -5.14 0.32 12.41
C GLN A 159 -3.63 0.47 12.25
N VAL A 160 -3.14 1.71 12.15
CA VAL A 160 -1.71 2.02 12.01
C VAL A 160 -0.95 1.63 13.26
N PHE A 161 -1.42 2.05 14.44
CA PHE A 161 -0.74 1.76 15.69
C PHE A 161 -0.79 0.28 16.06
N SER A 162 -1.90 -0.41 15.79
CA SER A 162 -1.97 -1.85 16.04
C SER A 162 -1.04 -2.63 15.13
N PHE A 163 -0.94 -2.26 13.85
CA PHE A 163 0.03 -2.87 12.93
C PHE A 163 1.46 -2.60 13.36
N LEU A 164 1.88 -1.34 13.51
CA LEU A 164 3.27 -0.99 13.80
C LEU A 164 3.71 -1.53 15.16
N GLY A 165 2.86 -1.43 16.19
CA GLY A 165 3.16 -1.97 17.52
C GLY A 165 3.38 -3.48 17.49
N THR A 166 2.45 -4.24 16.91
CA THR A 166 2.60 -5.69 16.78
C THR A 166 3.79 -6.07 15.90
N TYR A 167 3.97 -5.38 14.77
CA TYR A 167 5.06 -5.63 13.83
C TYR A 167 6.44 -5.46 14.48
N PHE A 168 6.69 -4.33 15.15
CA PHE A 168 7.98 -4.10 15.79
C PHE A 168 8.22 -5.00 17.00
N ILE A 169 7.18 -5.32 17.79
CA ILE A 169 7.31 -6.27 18.90
C ILE A 169 7.70 -7.66 18.37
N LEU A 170 7.04 -8.14 17.32
CA LEU A 170 7.35 -9.45 16.75
C LEU A 170 8.74 -9.50 16.12
N LEU A 171 9.14 -8.45 15.41
CA LEU A 171 10.51 -8.36 14.86
C LEU A 171 11.57 -8.28 15.95
N LEU A 172 11.32 -7.56 17.04
CA LEU A 172 12.22 -7.51 18.19
C LEU A 172 12.38 -8.91 18.80
N ILE A 173 11.27 -9.62 19.01
CA ILE A 173 11.29 -11.00 19.50
C ILE A 173 12.10 -11.88 18.56
N MET A 174 11.83 -11.86 17.25
CA MET A 174 12.57 -12.61 16.24
C MET A 174 14.06 -12.27 16.23
N GLY A 175 14.43 -11.00 16.39
CA GLY A 175 15.82 -10.57 16.47
C GLY A 175 16.54 -11.07 17.73
N ILE A 176 15.83 -11.18 18.85
CA ILE A 176 16.38 -11.73 20.11
C ILE A 176 16.62 -13.24 19.99
N ILE A 177 15.76 -13.96 19.27
CA ILE A 177 15.88 -15.41 19.06
C ILE A 177 16.61 -15.79 17.76
N ASP A 178 17.19 -14.80 17.08
CA ASP A 178 17.97 -14.94 15.84
C ASP A 178 17.23 -15.68 14.70
N VAL A 179 15.97 -15.30 14.46
CA VAL A 179 15.15 -15.88 13.39
C VAL A 179 15.01 -14.92 12.22
N GLY A 180 15.34 -15.41 11.02
CA GLY A 180 14.99 -14.80 9.73
C GLY A 180 15.61 -13.42 9.48
N ASP A 181 16.80 -13.14 10.00
CA ASP A 181 17.50 -11.85 9.87
C ASP A 181 16.60 -10.65 10.27
N ALA A 182 15.77 -10.82 11.31
CA ALA A 182 14.81 -9.79 11.75
C ALA A 182 15.46 -8.49 12.23
N THR A 183 16.74 -8.54 12.62
CA THR A 183 17.53 -7.35 12.96
C THR A 183 17.69 -6.40 11.78
N ASP A 184 17.71 -6.90 10.54
CA ASP A 184 17.74 -6.07 9.34
C ASP A 184 16.44 -5.30 9.11
N ALA A 185 15.30 -5.91 9.44
CA ALA A 185 14.00 -5.23 9.35
C ALA A 185 13.83 -4.10 10.38
N LEU A 186 14.69 -4.03 11.39
CA LEU A 186 14.70 -3.00 12.44
C LEU A 186 15.63 -1.81 12.13
N ARG A 187 16.12 -1.68 10.89
CA ARG A 187 16.93 -0.52 10.45
C ARG A 187 16.43 0.07 9.13
N SER A 188 16.96 1.24 8.78
CA SER A 188 16.74 1.80 7.44
C SER A 188 17.34 0.87 6.38
N PRO A 189 16.65 0.62 5.24
CA PRO A 189 15.43 1.27 4.75
C PRO A 189 14.10 0.60 5.17
N PHE A 190 14.13 -0.50 5.90
CA PHE A 190 12.94 -1.31 6.20
C PHE A 190 11.95 -0.62 7.15
N ILE A 191 12.43 0.12 8.15
CA ILE A 191 11.56 0.93 9.01
C ILE A 191 10.75 1.91 8.17
N ASN A 192 11.41 2.63 7.26
CA ASN A 192 10.77 3.59 6.37
C ASN A 192 9.72 2.92 5.48
N ALA A 193 10.04 1.76 4.89
CA ALA A 193 9.10 0.97 4.10
C ALA A 193 7.86 0.57 4.92
N SER A 194 8.05 0.11 6.16
CA SER A 194 6.95 -0.26 7.05
C SER A 194 6.06 0.93 7.42
N LEU A 195 6.64 2.12 7.61
CA LEU A 195 5.91 3.36 7.88
C LEU A 195 5.09 3.80 6.65
N PHE A 196 5.70 3.81 5.47
CA PHE A 196 5.00 4.12 4.22
C PHE A 196 3.83 3.16 4.00
N PHE A 197 4.09 1.86 4.15
CA PHE A 197 3.08 0.82 4.06
C PHE A 197 1.92 1.06 5.04
N ALA A 198 2.25 1.26 6.32
CA ALA A 198 1.26 1.44 7.37
C ALA A 198 0.41 2.69 7.13
N LEU A 199 0.99 3.79 6.64
CA LEU A 199 0.32 5.08 6.51
C LEU A 199 -0.46 5.24 5.18
N PHE A 200 -0.04 4.58 4.09
CA PHE A 200 -0.59 4.81 2.74
C PHE A 200 -1.22 3.57 2.08
N MET A 201 -0.89 2.36 2.51
CA MET A 201 -1.41 1.13 1.89
C MET A 201 -2.37 0.39 2.82
N LEU A 202 -1.97 0.22 4.08
CA LEU A 202 -2.78 -0.44 5.09
C LEU A 202 -4.08 0.34 5.34
N THR A 203 -4.02 1.67 5.33
CA THR A 203 -5.14 2.59 5.63
C THR A 203 -6.15 2.74 4.49
N ASP A 204 -6.01 2.04 3.36
CA ASP A 204 -6.86 2.22 2.17
C ASP A 204 -8.34 1.91 2.47
N PRO A 205 -9.24 2.92 2.51
CA PRO A 205 -10.62 2.73 2.97
C PRO A 205 -11.49 1.73 2.20
N PRO A 206 -11.36 1.54 0.87
CA PRO A 206 -12.13 0.55 0.13
C PRO A 206 -11.88 -0.89 0.56
N THR A 207 -10.69 -1.21 1.07
CA THR A 207 -10.22 -2.58 1.35
C THR A 207 -9.93 -2.83 2.83
N SER A 208 -10.20 -1.87 3.71
CA SER A 208 -9.92 -1.95 5.15
C SER A 208 -11.12 -1.53 6.01
N PRO A 209 -11.28 -2.10 7.22
CA PRO A 209 -12.48 -1.94 8.03
C PRO A 209 -12.66 -0.52 8.59
N ALA A 210 -13.90 -0.03 8.67
CA ALA A 210 -14.18 1.32 9.16
C ALA A 210 -14.16 1.44 10.70
N LYS A 211 -14.59 0.39 11.44
CA LYS A 211 -14.74 0.44 12.90
C LYS A 211 -13.41 0.22 13.62
N ASN A 212 -13.11 1.01 14.67
CA ASN A 212 -11.85 0.92 15.42
C ASN A 212 -11.52 -0.50 15.92
N LYS A 213 -12.52 -1.24 16.43
CA LYS A 213 -12.30 -2.63 16.89
C LYS A 213 -11.82 -3.54 15.74
N ASP A 214 -12.48 -3.46 14.60
CA ASP A 214 -12.14 -4.26 13.42
C ASP A 214 -10.81 -3.77 12.80
N GLN A 215 -10.50 -2.48 12.88
CA GLN A 215 -9.20 -1.89 12.51
C GLN A 215 -8.04 -2.47 13.32
N VAL A 216 -8.20 -2.55 14.65
CA VAL A 216 -7.16 -3.12 15.52
C VAL A 216 -6.86 -4.56 15.12
N ILE A 217 -7.91 -5.40 14.99
CA ILE A 217 -7.77 -6.81 14.58
C ILE A 217 -7.11 -6.93 13.21
N PHE A 218 -7.53 -6.10 12.24
CA PHE A 218 -6.96 -6.10 10.90
C PHE A 218 -5.46 -5.75 10.92
N GLY A 219 -5.05 -4.74 11.69
CA GLY A 219 -3.65 -4.35 11.81
C GLY A 219 -2.79 -5.43 12.47
N ILE A 220 -3.27 -6.02 13.58
CA ILE A 220 -2.59 -7.13 14.27
C ILE A 220 -2.42 -8.33 13.33
N LEU A 221 -3.49 -8.75 12.65
CA LEU A 221 -3.43 -9.87 11.72
C LEU A 221 -2.46 -9.62 10.57
N SER A 222 -2.51 -8.43 9.98
CA SER A 222 -1.60 -8.07 8.88
C SER A 222 -0.13 -8.06 9.34
N ALA A 223 0.13 -7.60 10.57
CA ALA A 223 1.46 -7.61 11.18
C ALA A 223 1.97 -9.02 11.47
N ILE A 224 1.15 -9.89 12.08
CA ILE A 224 1.52 -11.29 12.37
C ILE A 224 1.83 -12.01 11.06
N MET A 225 0.92 -11.93 10.07
CA MET A 225 1.10 -12.62 8.80
C MET A 225 2.30 -12.09 8.03
N GLY A 226 2.50 -10.77 8.00
CA GLY A 226 3.70 -10.18 7.40
C GLY A 226 4.98 -10.67 8.09
N THR A 227 5.00 -10.69 9.42
CA THR A 227 6.20 -11.09 10.17
C THR A 227 6.52 -12.59 10.02
N VAL A 228 5.49 -13.45 10.00
CA VAL A 228 5.66 -14.89 9.69
C VAL A 228 6.25 -15.09 8.29
N ILE A 229 5.73 -14.37 7.29
CA ILE A 229 6.24 -14.47 5.92
C ILE A 229 7.68 -13.95 5.83
N TYR A 230 8.00 -12.87 6.55
CA TYR A 230 9.36 -12.38 6.65
C TYR A 230 10.30 -13.45 7.24
N GLY A 231 9.91 -14.13 8.32
CA GLY A 231 10.74 -15.18 8.92
C GLY A 231 10.97 -16.41 8.03
N ILE A 232 10.03 -16.75 7.15
CA ILE A 232 10.13 -17.92 6.26
C ILE A 232 10.91 -17.61 4.98
N PHE A 233 10.60 -16.48 4.34
CA PHE A 233 11.09 -16.17 3.00
C PHE A 233 12.05 -14.99 2.95
N GLY A 234 12.15 -14.20 4.02
CA GLY A 234 12.84 -12.92 4.03
C GLY A 234 12.26 -11.90 3.04
N GLY A 235 12.99 -10.82 2.83
CA GLY A 235 12.89 -10.00 1.62
C GLY A 235 11.67 -9.08 1.53
N LEU A 236 11.14 -8.89 0.31
CA LEU A 236 10.33 -7.73 -0.11
C LEU A 236 8.81 -7.95 -0.12
N MET A 237 8.36 -9.21 0.02
CA MET A 237 6.97 -9.62 -0.25
C MET A 237 6.06 -9.51 0.98
N TYR A 238 6.67 -9.51 2.17
CA TYR A 238 6.00 -9.80 3.43
C TYR A 238 4.92 -8.78 3.79
N LEU A 239 5.16 -7.49 3.57
CA LEU A 239 4.16 -6.43 3.79
C LEU A 239 2.95 -6.60 2.87
N PHE A 240 3.17 -6.96 1.60
CA PHE A 240 2.09 -7.17 0.65
C PHE A 240 1.25 -8.40 1.02
N ILE A 241 1.88 -9.53 1.32
CA ILE A 241 1.16 -10.74 1.71
C ILE A 241 0.39 -10.53 3.01
N GLY A 242 0.99 -9.88 4.01
CA GLY A 242 0.31 -9.52 5.25
C GLY A 242 -0.95 -8.67 5.00
N LEU A 243 -0.85 -7.65 4.15
CA LEU A 243 -2.00 -6.81 3.78
C LEU A 243 -3.09 -7.60 3.04
N LEU A 244 -2.72 -8.45 2.08
CA LEU A 244 -3.67 -9.21 1.29
C LEU A 244 -4.42 -10.23 2.16
N ILE A 245 -3.75 -10.86 3.13
CA ILE A 245 -4.41 -11.72 4.11
C ILE A 245 -5.37 -10.90 5.00
N GLY A 246 -4.95 -9.70 5.44
CA GLY A 246 -5.84 -8.78 6.15
C GLY A 246 -7.09 -8.42 5.32
N ASN A 247 -6.91 -8.07 4.05
CA ASN A 247 -8.01 -7.79 3.11
C ASN A 247 -8.96 -8.99 2.97
N LEU A 248 -8.43 -10.20 2.85
CA LEU A 248 -9.22 -11.43 2.78
C LEU A 248 -10.01 -11.67 4.07
N TYR A 249 -9.39 -11.49 5.23
CA TYR A 249 -10.07 -11.56 6.52
C TYR A 249 -11.23 -10.55 6.61
N HIS A 250 -10.99 -9.30 6.21
CA HIS A 250 -12.03 -8.27 6.17
C HIS A 250 -13.24 -8.66 5.30
N LEU A 251 -13.00 -9.33 4.17
CA LEU A 251 -14.06 -9.86 3.31
C LEU A 251 -14.88 -10.97 3.98
N LEU A 252 -14.23 -11.87 4.74
CA LEU A 252 -14.84 -13.09 5.27
C LEU A 252 -15.58 -12.87 6.60
N VAL A 253 -15.10 -11.99 7.49
CA VAL A 253 -15.66 -11.81 8.84
C VAL A 253 -17.16 -11.49 8.87
N PRO A 254 -17.69 -10.58 8.04
CA PRO A 254 -19.13 -10.31 8.04
C PRO A 254 -19.97 -11.55 7.68
N LYS A 255 -19.45 -12.45 6.83
CA LYS A 255 -20.13 -13.70 6.47
C LYS A 255 -20.20 -14.65 7.67
N LEU A 256 -19.08 -14.79 8.38
CA LEU A 256 -18.98 -15.65 9.57
C LEU A 256 -19.89 -15.18 10.71
N ARG A 257 -19.95 -13.86 10.97
CA ARG A 257 -20.84 -13.26 11.99
C ARG A 257 -22.32 -13.43 11.65
N ASN A 258 -22.67 -13.45 10.36
CA ASN A 258 -24.05 -13.66 9.93
C ASN A 258 -24.43 -15.15 10.02
N ALA A 259 -23.55 -16.07 9.62
CA ALA A 259 -23.81 -17.51 9.71
C ALA A 259 -24.05 -17.99 11.15
N THR A 260 -23.29 -17.47 12.12
CA THR A 260 -23.46 -17.80 13.56
C THR A 260 -24.73 -17.22 14.18
N ARG A 261 -25.34 -16.18 13.58
CA ARG A 261 -26.65 -15.65 14.00
C ARG A 261 -27.85 -16.47 13.52
N TYR A 262 -27.66 -17.41 12.60
CA TYR A 262 -28.73 -18.32 12.16
C TYR A 262 -28.70 -19.67 12.89
N ILE A 263 -27.65 -19.92 13.67
CA ILE A 263 -27.45 -21.18 14.42
C ILE A 263 -27.83 -21.01 15.90
N ASN A 264 -27.92 -19.76 16.39
CA ASN A 264 -28.40 -19.39 17.72
C ASN A 264 -29.76 -18.71 17.60
#